data_AF-A0A932PRJ5-F1
#
_entry.id   AF-A0A932PRJ5-F1
#
_cell.length_a   1.000
_cell.length_b   1.000
_cell.length_c   1.000
_cell.angle_alpha   90.00
_cell.angle_beta   90.00
_cell.angle_gamma   90.00
#
_symmetry.space_group_name_H-M   'P 1'
#
loop_
_entity.id
_entity.type
_entity.pdbx_description
1 polymer ?
#
loop_
_entity_poly.entity_id
_entity_poly.type
_entity_poly.pdbx_seq_one_letter_code
_entity_poly.pdbx_strand_id
1 'polypeptide(L)'
;MPLPLSRAHSQPTALILGLAFLLLLGGGAAVAWLLARQGVRAPLRVLLVPPAETSAGLDEANGKALNALVQDHLEHLGGFAVTAVGGMPSDLDPLRGQSRTLVVQLQPRRSGQELELSYRFAWGRQLQAKSPVPWQERRLKALPPNQAFEAFLKGFPQPVDRAGGKLAPLSPGLFWDLVQAAAWRLQNQHLEEAMKLAEKTTRQEPDCASAWILLGNLRYRWMLNSTAAFRQDQAEAESALQQGLNLAPWHPRGVFLLSLLKTDIGNQREALDLLLRTRHKQPHNPTLLIGIAYAARGAGLLPMARKAMDLRDNLAFASLQPQAVDITCLYTGEIPKFEASLQEQPGHLRSTSGVLPFYRGYLALVRGDQARAHAEFQAAEALINGYPNILRLSEIYDLILQGKKDQAWVKLREYDQERIGMREPDGEFTIRLAEAYALMGDRASAMEMASRAFARGFGCTSWYERSPMLEPLRTLPKWKALMQHLKERQALMEDQFPLGLLEEN
;
A
#
# COMPACT_ATOMS: atom_id res chain seq x y z
N MET A 1 -75.09 -50.05 -11.05
CA MET A 1 -74.15 -50.90 -10.27
C MET A 1 -72.76 -50.26 -10.32
N PRO A 2 -71.96 -50.34 -9.25
CA PRO A 2 -71.25 -49.19 -8.68
C PRO A 2 -69.75 -49.07 -9.01
N LEU A 3 -69.25 -47.86 -8.75
CA LEU A 3 -67.87 -47.33 -8.84
C LEU A 3 -66.78 -48.16 -8.14
N PRO A 4 -65.49 -47.99 -8.55
CA PRO A 4 -64.38 -48.00 -7.62
C PRO A 4 -63.82 -46.58 -7.43
N LEU A 5 -64.01 -46.05 -6.22
CA LEU A 5 -63.32 -44.88 -5.69
C LEU A 5 -61.83 -45.21 -5.52
N SER A 6 -60.99 -44.68 -6.41
CA SER A 6 -59.53 -44.68 -6.25
C SER A 6 -59.14 -43.72 -5.13
N ARG A 7 -58.72 -44.27 -3.99
CA ARG A 7 -58.17 -43.55 -2.84
C ARG A 7 -56.94 -42.74 -3.26
N ALA A 8 -57.06 -41.42 -3.24
CA ALA A 8 -55.91 -40.53 -3.18
C ALA A 8 -55.17 -40.80 -1.85
N HIS A 9 -54.07 -41.55 -1.91
CA HIS A 9 -53.13 -41.61 -0.81
C HIS A 9 -52.36 -40.29 -0.76
N SER A 10 -52.56 -39.64 0.37
CA SER A 10 -52.00 -38.37 0.78
C SER A 10 -50.48 -38.39 0.65
N GLN A 11 -49.92 -37.25 0.21
CA GLN A 11 -48.50 -36.92 0.27
C GLN A 11 -48.19 -36.06 1.52
N PRO A 12 -48.40 -36.51 2.77
CA PRO A 12 -48.00 -35.70 3.93
C PRO A 12 -46.47 -35.68 4.10
N THR A 13 -45.76 -36.69 3.59
CA THR A 13 -44.31 -36.82 3.73
C THR A 13 -43.53 -35.77 2.94
N ALA A 14 -43.97 -35.42 1.72
CA ALA A 14 -43.28 -34.40 0.91
C ALA A 14 -43.39 -33.00 1.53
N LEU A 15 -44.54 -32.69 2.14
CA LEU A 15 -44.80 -31.39 2.76
C LEU A 15 -44.05 -31.24 4.09
N ILE A 16 -43.97 -32.32 4.88
CA ILE A 16 -43.18 -32.37 6.13
C ILE A 16 -41.66 -32.25 5.84
N LEU A 17 -41.16 -32.94 4.81
CA LEU A 17 -39.76 -32.85 4.37
C LEU A 17 -39.42 -31.44 3.84
N GLY A 18 -40.32 -30.82 3.07
CA GLY A 18 -40.16 -29.45 2.60
C GLY A 18 -40.11 -28.43 3.74
N LEU A 19 -40.97 -28.59 4.75
CA LEU A 19 -41.00 -27.69 5.91
C LEU A 19 -39.75 -27.84 6.80
N ALA A 20 -39.28 -29.08 7.00
CA ALA A 20 -38.04 -29.35 7.74
C ALA A 20 -36.80 -28.77 7.03
N PHE A 21 -36.74 -28.86 5.70
CA PHE A 21 -35.67 -28.27 4.90
C PHE A 21 -35.67 -26.73 4.98
N LEU A 22 -36.84 -26.10 4.91
CA LEU A 22 -36.97 -24.64 5.08
C LEU A 22 -36.59 -24.17 6.48
N LEU A 23 -36.93 -24.92 7.53
CA LEU A 23 -36.51 -24.61 8.91
C LEU A 23 -35.00 -24.77 9.13
N LEU A 24 -34.37 -25.77 8.49
CA LEU A 24 -32.91 -25.94 8.52
C LEU A 24 -32.19 -24.81 7.77
N LEU A 25 -32.70 -24.41 6.61
CA LEU A 25 -32.18 -23.25 5.87
C LEU A 25 -32.37 -21.94 6.63
N GLY A 26 -33.55 -21.73 7.23
CA GLY A 26 -33.86 -20.56 8.04
C GLY A 26 -33.00 -20.49 9.31
N GLY A 27 -32.83 -21.63 10.00
CA GLY A 27 -31.95 -21.76 11.16
C GLY A 27 -30.48 -21.54 10.80
N GLY A 28 -30.01 -22.12 9.70
CA GLY A 28 -28.65 -21.92 9.19
C GLY A 28 -28.37 -20.46 8.81
N ALA A 29 -29.30 -19.80 8.11
CA ALA A 29 -29.20 -18.39 7.77
C ALA A 29 -29.24 -17.49 9.01
N ALA A 30 -30.11 -17.78 9.99
CA ALA A 30 -30.20 -17.04 11.24
C ALA A 30 -28.91 -17.19 12.07
N VAL A 31 -28.34 -18.40 12.17
CA VAL A 31 -27.07 -18.65 12.86
C VAL A 31 -25.91 -17.98 12.11
N ALA A 32 -25.84 -18.09 10.78
CA ALA A 32 -24.81 -17.41 9.98
C ALA A 32 -24.90 -15.88 10.13
N TRP A 33 -26.10 -15.32 10.13
CA TRP A 33 -26.34 -13.90 10.38
C TRP A 33 -25.97 -13.50 11.80
N LEU A 34 -26.30 -14.32 12.81
CA LEU A 34 -25.93 -14.08 14.20
C LEU A 34 -24.40 -14.13 14.39
N LEU A 35 -23.71 -15.08 13.76
CA LEU A 35 -22.25 -15.22 13.80
C LEU A 35 -21.55 -14.08 13.04
N ALA A 36 -22.09 -13.64 11.90
CA ALA A 36 -21.62 -12.47 11.18
C ALA A 36 -21.80 -11.20 12.03
N ARG A 37 -22.96 -11.05 12.68
CA ARG A 37 -23.28 -9.93 13.57
C ARG A 37 -22.49 -9.93 14.87
N GLN A 38 -22.10 -11.11 15.37
CA GLN A 38 -21.21 -11.27 16.52
C GLN A 38 -19.72 -11.04 16.17
N GLY A 39 -19.39 -10.73 14.91
CA GLY A 39 -18.02 -10.43 14.51
C GLY A 39 -17.09 -11.64 14.59
N VAL A 40 -17.63 -12.87 14.55
CA VAL A 40 -16.84 -14.11 14.60
C VAL A 40 -15.89 -14.20 13.39
N ARG A 41 -16.20 -13.49 12.30
CA ARG A 41 -15.36 -13.36 11.09
C ARG A 41 -14.62 -12.03 10.96
N ALA A 42 -14.77 -11.09 11.89
CA ALA A 42 -14.04 -9.83 11.80
C ALA A 42 -12.54 -10.07 12.10
N PRO A 43 -11.59 -9.46 11.37
CA PRO A 43 -10.19 -9.63 11.67
C PRO A 43 -9.86 -9.07 13.06
N LEU A 44 -8.77 -9.55 13.66
CA LEU A 44 -8.18 -8.83 14.78
C LEU A 44 -7.46 -7.60 14.21
N ARG A 45 -7.87 -6.41 14.63
CA ARG A 45 -7.17 -5.16 14.27
C ARG A 45 -6.01 -4.98 15.23
N VAL A 46 -4.80 -4.85 14.71
CA VAL A 46 -3.58 -4.73 15.51
C VAL A 46 -2.94 -3.37 15.25
N LEU A 47 -2.85 -2.53 16.27
CA LEU A 47 -2.00 -1.34 16.24
C LEU A 47 -0.60 -1.76 16.70
N LEU A 48 0.35 -1.79 15.76
CA LEU A 48 1.72 -2.22 16.01
C LEU A 48 2.62 -1.00 16.21
N VAL A 49 3.09 -0.82 17.44
CA VAL A 49 3.89 0.31 17.88
C VAL A 49 5.37 -0.08 17.95
N PRO A 50 6.28 0.73 17.37
CA PRO A 50 7.72 0.48 17.48
C PRO A 50 8.18 0.63 18.94
N PRO A 51 9.40 0.17 19.25
CA PRO A 51 9.97 0.35 20.58
C PRO A 51 10.00 1.81 21.01
N ALA A 52 9.70 2.07 22.29
CA ALA A 52 9.65 3.42 22.87
C ALA A 52 11.03 4.10 22.94
N GLU A 53 12.08 3.30 23.07
CA GLU A 53 13.46 3.73 23.25
C GLU A 53 14.38 2.86 22.37
N THR A 54 15.59 3.34 22.11
CA THR A 54 16.66 2.52 21.54
C THR A 54 16.82 1.29 22.43
N SER A 55 16.43 0.15 21.89
CA SER A 55 16.48 -1.08 22.66
C SER A 55 17.93 -1.54 22.75
N ALA A 56 18.32 -2.18 23.86
CA ALA A 56 19.70 -2.61 24.06
C ALA A 56 20.22 -3.41 22.85
N GLY A 57 21.27 -2.89 22.21
CA GLY A 57 21.90 -3.50 21.03
C GLY A 57 21.22 -3.24 19.68
N LEU A 58 20.19 -2.37 19.61
CA LEU A 58 19.48 -2.00 18.39
C LEU A 58 19.29 -0.49 18.28
N ASP A 59 19.74 0.08 17.16
CA ASP A 59 19.36 1.44 16.80
C ASP A 59 17.87 1.52 16.38
N GLU A 60 17.37 2.75 16.27
CA GLU A 60 15.97 3.03 15.94
C GLU A 60 15.56 2.46 14.56
N ALA A 61 16.46 2.53 13.57
CA ALA A 61 16.16 2.11 12.20
C ALA A 61 16.01 0.59 12.10
N ASN A 62 16.91 -0.14 12.76
CA ASN A 62 16.85 -1.59 12.90
C ASN A 62 15.62 -2.02 13.72
N GLY A 63 15.23 -1.26 14.75
CA GLY A 63 13.98 -1.46 15.48
C GLY A 63 12.73 -1.34 14.59
N LYS A 64 12.68 -0.32 13.72
CA LYS A 64 11.59 -0.14 12.73
C LYS A 64 11.57 -1.22 11.66
N ALA A 65 12.74 -1.67 11.21
CA ALA A 65 12.86 -2.79 10.27
C ALA A 65 12.31 -4.09 10.86
N LEU A 66 12.63 -4.39 12.13
CA LEU A 66 12.04 -5.52 12.85
C LEU A 66 10.52 -5.38 13.00
N ASN A 67 10.03 -4.17 13.28
CA ASN A 67 8.60 -3.90 13.35
C ASN A 67 7.89 -4.22 12.02
N ALA A 68 8.48 -3.86 10.88
CA ALA A 68 7.97 -4.20 9.55
C ALA A 68 7.99 -5.72 9.28
N LEU A 69 9.02 -6.44 9.73
CA LEU A 69 9.06 -7.91 9.62
C LEU A 69 7.99 -8.58 10.49
N VAL A 70 7.74 -8.08 11.70
CA VAL A 70 6.63 -8.57 12.55
C VAL A 70 5.28 -8.32 11.90
N GLN A 71 5.07 -7.13 11.32
CA GLN A 71 3.88 -6.85 10.53
C GLN A 71 3.71 -7.87 9.39
N ASP A 72 4.77 -8.15 8.63
CA ASP A 72 4.72 -9.09 7.51
C ASP A 72 4.35 -10.51 7.95
N HIS A 73 4.89 -10.98 9.08
CA HIS A 73 4.52 -12.27 9.65
C HIS A 73 3.04 -12.31 10.05
N LEU A 74 2.58 -11.30 10.80
CA LEU A 74 1.17 -11.21 11.22
C LEU A 74 0.22 -11.13 10.02
N GLU A 75 0.53 -10.31 9.02
CA GLU A 75 -0.29 -10.17 7.83
C GLU A 75 -0.33 -11.44 6.97
N HIS A 76 0.80 -12.13 6.81
CA HIS A 76 0.87 -13.37 6.03
C HIS A 76 -0.04 -14.48 6.59
N LEU A 77 -0.32 -14.45 7.89
CA LEU A 77 -1.21 -15.41 8.56
C LEU A 77 -2.70 -15.19 8.21
N GLY A 78 -3.07 -14.07 7.59
CA GLY A 78 -4.41 -13.81 7.04
C GLY A 78 -5.52 -13.45 8.05
N GLY A 79 -5.27 -13.57 9.35
CA GLY A 79 -6.24 -13.27 10.42
C GLY A 79 -6.18 -11.85 11.01
N PHE A 80 -5.23 -11.03 10.54
CA PHE A 80 -4.88 -9.75 11.17
C PHE A 80 -4.98 -8.59 10.18
N ALA A 81 -5.55 -7.48 10.65
CA ALA A 81 -5.47 -6.19 9.99
C ALA A 81 -4.47 -5.32 10.79
N VAL A 82 -3.23 -5.23 10.30
CA VAL A 82 -2.15 -4.57 11.04
C VAL A 82 -2.01 -3.12 10.58
N THR A 83 -1.90 -2.20 11.54
CA THR A 83 -1.55 -0.79 11.33
C THR A 83 -0.26 -0.52 12.09
N ALA A 84 0.86 -0.39 11.39
CA ALA A 84 2.11 0.02 12.00
C ALA A 84 2.17 1.55 12.11
N VAL A 85 2.49 2.06 13.30
CA VAL A 85 2.65 3.51 13.56
C VAL A 85 4.13 3.90 13.63
N GLY A 86 4.46 5.18 13.41
CA GLY A 86 5.83 5.69 13.57
C GLY A 86 6.30 5.79 15.03
N GLY A 87 5.34 5.83 15.97
CA GLY A 87 5.56 5.95 17.41
C GLY A 87 4.25 5.76 18.16
N MET A 88 4.29 5.83 19.49
CA MET A 88 3.07 5.71 20.30
C MET A 88 2.13 6.91 20.04
N PRO A 89 0.88 6.70 19.59
CA PRO A 89 -0.06 7.80 19.40
C PRO A 89 -0.37 8.49 20.73
N SER A 90 -0.48 9.82 20.71
CA SER A 90 -0.86 10.62 21.89
C SER A 90 -2.33 10.41 22.29
N ASP A 91 -3.17 10.05 21.33
CA ASP A 91 -4.58 9.76 21.50
C ASP A 91 -4.90 8.33 21.03
N LEU A 92 -5.44 7.50 21.93
CA LEU A 92 -5.88 6.13 21.64
C LEU A 92 -7.40 6.00 21.70
N ASP A 93 -8.14 7.11 21.78
CA ASP A 93 -9.60 7.13 21.83
C ASP A 93 -10.23 6.40 20.65
N PRO A 94 -9.69 6.46 19.41
CA PRO A 94 -10.20 5.65 18.30
C PRO A 94 -10.15 4.13 18.51
N LEU A 95 -9.47 3.64 19.54
CA LEU A 95 -9.35 2.20 19.86
C LEU A 95 -10.24 1.78 21.04
N ARG A 96 -10.74 2.75 21.80
CA ARG A 96 -11.43 2.53 23.08
C ARG A 96 -12.71 1.72 22.89
N GLY A 97 -12.95 0.77 23.79
CA GLY A 97 -14.18 -0.02 23.81
C GLY A 97 -14.26 -1.08 22.70
N GLN A 98 -13.26 -1.15 21.81
CA GLN A 98 -13.24 -2.13 20.72
C GLN A 98 -12.73 -3.48 21.22
N SER A 99 -13.60 -4.50 21.17
CA SER A 99 -13.32 -5.84 21.67
C SER A 99 -12.32 -6.63 20.82
N ARG A 100 -12.21 -6.33 19.52
CA ARG A 100 -11.30 -6.97 18.56
C ARG A 100 -10.17 -6.04 18.09
N THR A 101 -9.68 -5.23 19.01
CA THR A 101 -8.55 -4.32 18.79
C THR A 101 -7.47 -4.62 19.80
N LEU A 102 -6.24 -4.78 19.32
CA LEU A 102 -5.06 -5.05 20.13
C LEU A 102 -4.00 -3.97 19.85
N VAL A 103 -3.51 -3.34 20.90
CA VAL A 103 -2.32 -2.49 20.83
C VAL A 103 -1.14 -3.34 21.23
N VAL A 104 -0.12 -3.43 20.38
CA VAL A 104 1.11 -4.20 20.64
C VAL A 104 2.28 -3.25 20.49
N GLN A 105 3.12 -3.15 21.52
CA GLN A 105 4.38 -2.45 21.45
C GLN A 105 5.54 -3.42 21.61
N LEU A 106 6.38 -3.48 20.58
CA LEU A 106 7.56 -4.34 20.57
C LEU A 106 8.66 -3.78 21.48
N GLN A 107 9.43 -4.67 22.07
CA GLN A 107 10.61 -4.37 22.90
C GLN A 107 11.77 -5.29 22.48
N PRO A 108 12.18 -5.26 21.19
CA PRO A 108 13.17 -6.19 20.68
C PRO A 108 14.54 -5.87 21.28
N ARG A 109 15.35 -6.86 21.67
CA ARG A 109 16.74 -6.64 22.07
C ARG A 109 17.66 -7.57 21.30
N ARG A 110 18.87 -7.09 20.99
CA ARG A 110 19.90 -7.89 20.34
C ARG A 110 20.99 -8.23 21.35
N SER A 111 21.24 -9.52 21.53
CA SER A 111 22.33 -10.04 22.35
C SER A 111 23.27 -10.85 21.46
N GLY A 112 24.30 -10.20 20.93
CA GLY A 112 25.17 -10.79 19.91
C GLY A 112 24.40 -11.13 18.64
N GLN A 113 24.22 -12.43 18.37
CA GLN A 113 23.45 -12.94 17.24
C GLN A 113 22.01 -13.31 17.59
N GLU A 114 21.67 -13.34 18.88
CA GLU A 114 20.33 -13.69 19.36
C GLU A 114 19.40 -12.47 19.36
N LEU A 115 18.11 -12.74 19.17
CA LEU A 115 17.01 -11.80 19.25
C LEU A 115 16.13 -12.15 20.45
N GLU A 116 15.92 -11.19 21.33
CA GLU A 116 14.84 -11.22 22.31
C GLU A 116 13.67 -10.41 21.72
N LEU A 117 12.55 -11.06 21.36
CA LEU A 117 11.38 -10.38 20.78
C LEU A 117 10.26 -10.18 21.81
N SER A 118 10.62 -9.59 22.95
CA SER A 118 9.67 -9.22 24.02
C SER A 118 8.69 -8.14 23.54
N TYR A 119 7.51 -8.08 24.16
CA TYR A 119 6.50 -7.07 23.83
C TYR A 119 5.54 -6.82 25.00
N ARG A 120 4.85 -5.69 24.96
CA ARG A 120 3.70 -5.40 25.82
C ARG A 120 2.46 -5.16 24.97
N PHE A 121 1.30 -5.51 25.51
CA PHE A 121 0.03 -5.37 24.79
C PHE A 121 -1.12 -4.90 25.68
N ALA A 122 -2.14 -4.31 25.06
CA ALA A 122 -3.38 -3.94 25.72
C ALA A 122 -4.56 -4.12 24.75
N TRP A 123 -5.70 -4.55 25.27
CA TRP A 123 -6.92 -4.67 24.46
C TRP A 123 -7.66 -3.34 24.38
N GLY A 124 -8.25 -3.02 23.23
CA GLY A 124 -9.04 -1.80 23.01
C GLY A 124 -10.16 -1.61 24.04
N ARG A 125 -10.83 -2.70 24.43
CA ARG A 125 -11.85 -2.72 25.50
C ARG A 125 -11.34 -2.34 26.90
N GLN A 126 -10.03 -2.41 27.14
CA GLN A 126 -9.41 -2.08 28.43
C GLN A 126 -8.88 -0.65 28.46
N LEU A 127 -8.76 0.01 27.31
CA LEU A 127 -8.30 1.40 27.23
C LEU A 127 -9.33 2.33 27.89
N GLN A 128 -8.85 3.32 28.65
CA GLN A 128 -9.66 4.32 29.32
C GLN A 128 -9.18 5.73 28.96
N ALA A 129 -10.10 6.70 29.00
CA ALA A 129 -9.78 8.08 28.71
C ALA A 129 -8.74 8.63 29.67
N LYS A 130 -7.73 9.33 29.14
CA LYS A 130 -6.76 10.10 29.94
C LYS A 130 -6.09 9.26 31.04
N SER A 131 -6.04 7.94 30.85
CA SER A 131 -5.49 6.97 31.78
C SER A 131 -4.29 6.28 31.14
N PRO A 132 -3.27 5.89 31.92
CA PRO A 132 -2.17 5.08 31.40
C PRO A 132 -2.70 3.80 30.74
N VAL A 133 -2.03 3.37 29.67
CA VAL A 133 -2.38 2.11 28.98
C VAL A 133 -2.16 0.94 29.95
N PRO A 134 -3.15 0.06 30.17
CA PRO A 134 -3.04 -1.07 31.07
C PRO A 134 -2.25 -2.21 30.43
N TRP A 135 -0.94 -2.02 30.32
CA TRP A 135 -0.03 -2.93 29.64
C TRP A 135 0.03 -4.30 30.33
N GLN A 136 -0.07 -5.35 29.53
CA GLN A 136 0.34 -6.71 29.88
C GLN A 136 1.68 -6.99 29.22
N GLU A 137 2.66 -7.47 30.00
CA GLU A 137 4.01 -7.70 29.51
C GLU A 137 4.24 -9.18 29.17
N ARG A 138 4.94 -9.42 28.05
CA ARG A 138 5.42 -10.74 27.64
C ARG A 138 6.92 -10.65 27.41
N ARG A 139 7.66 -11.12 28.41
CA ARG A 139 9.12 -11.27 28.31
C ARG A 139 9.45 -12.61 27.69
N LEU A 140 10.14 -12.55 26.55
CA LEU A 140 10.68 -13.73 25.88
C LEU A 140 12.18 -13.83 26.17
N LYS A 141 12.76 -14.99 25.88
CA LYS A 141 14.21 -15.19 26.00
C LYS A 141 14.90 -14.73 24.71
N ALA A 142 16.16 -14.33 24.82
CA ALA A 142 17.04 -14.21 23.66
C ALA A 142 17.20 -15.61 23.03
N LEU A 143 16.93 -15.70 21.74
CA LEU A 143 16.97 -16.94 20.96
C LEU A 143 17.53 -16.63 19.56
N PRO A 144 17.96 -17.64 18.78
CA PRO A 144 18.13 -17.47 17.34
C PRO A 144 16.88 -16.82 16.71
N PRO A 145 17.02 -15.85 15.77
CA PRO A 145 15.89 -15.03 15.33
C PRO A 145 14.65 -15.79 14.85
N ASN A 146 14.82 -16.87 14.08
CA ASN A 146 13.71 -17.72 13.66
C ASN A 146 12.92 -18.29 14.87
N GLN A 147 13.62 -18.80 15.88
CA GLN A 147 13.03 -19.31 17.11
C GLN A 147 12.39 -18.19 17.95
N ALA A 148 12.97 -16.98 17.93
CA ALA A 148 12.40 -15.82 18.59
C ALA A 148 11.05 -15.41 17.96
N PHE A 149 10.92 -15.45 16.63
CA PHE A 149 9.65 -15.24 15.93
C PHE A 149 8.63 -16.35 16.25
N GLU A 150 9.04 -17.61 16.27
CA GLU A 150 8.16 -18.71 16.67
C GLU A 150 7.66 -18.55 18.12
N ALA A 151 8.55 -18.17 19.05
CA ALA A 151 8.20 -17.91 20.44
C ALA A 151 7.25 -16.71 20.56
N PHE A 152 7.47 -15.66 19.79
CA PHE A 152 6.58 -14.50 19.71
C PHE A 152 5.18 -14.89 19.23
N LEU A 153 5.08 -15.62 18.11
CA LEU A 153 3.80 -16.04 17.55
C LEU A 153 3.05 -17.01 18.48
N LYS A 154 3.77 -17.96 19.11
CA LYS A 154 3.19 -18.88 20.11
C LYS A 154 2.69 -18.14 21.35
N GLY A 155 3.38 -17.08 21.74
CA GLY A 155 3.02 -16.25 22.90
C GLY A 155 1.97 -15.18 22.59
N PHE A 156 1.64 -14.94 21.33
CA PHE A 156 0.81 -13.82 20.89
C PHE A 156 -0.59 -13.85 21.54
N PRO A 157 -1.19 -12.70 21.93
CA PRO A 157 -2.44 -12.69 22.71
C PRO A 157 -3.64 -13.35 22.04
N GLN A 158 -3.62 -13.44 20.71
CA GLN A 158 -4.59 -14.16 19.91
C GLN A 158 -3.92 -15.43 19.37
N PRO A 159 -4.54 -16.62 19.50
CA PRO A 159 -4.03 -17.84 18.89
C PRO A 159 -3.76 -17.64 17.41
N VAL A 160 -2.57 -18.07 16.99
CA VAL A 160 -2.10 -17.97 15.61
C VAL A 160 -1.96 -19.38 15.06
N ASP A 161 -2.69 -19.68 13.99
CA ASP A 161 -2.47 -20.91 13.24
C ASP A 161 -1.13 -20.82 12.51
N ARG A 162 -0.29 -21.84 12.64
CA ARG A 162 1.02 -21.84 11.98
C ARG A 162 0.85 -21.85 10.47
N ALA A 163 1.09 -20.73 9.80
CA ALA A 163 1.29 -20.72 8.36
C ALA A 163 2.69 -21.27 8.03
N GLY A 164 2.74 -22.21 7.09
CA GLY A 164 3.98 -22.79 6.57
C GLY A 164 4.66 -21.82 5.60
N GLY A 165 5.78 -21.24 6.01
CA GLY A 165 6.63 -20.44 5.14
C GLY A 165 7.88 -19.95 5.88
N LYS A 166 9.06 -20.08 5.27
CA LYS A 166 10.30 -19.50 5.80
C LYS A 166 10.34 -18.01 5.44
N LEU A 167 9.67 -17.19 6.24
CA LEU A 167 9.66 -15.74 6.04
C LEU A 167 10.96 -15.09 6.50
N ALA A 168 11.64 -15.62 7.52
CA ALA A 168 12.89 -15.07 8.04
C ALA A 168 14.07 -16.02 7.78
N PRO A 169 15.31 -15.50 7.64
CA PRO A 169 16.50 -16.33 7.56
C PRO A 169 16.67 -17.23 8.79
N LEU A 170 17.20 -18.43 8.57
CA LEU A 170 17.54 -19.40 9.62
C LEU A 170 18.88 -19.04 10.28
N SER A 171 19.85 -18.58 9.50
CA SER A 171 21.14 -18.11 9.99
C SER A 171 20.97 -16.77 10.69
N PRO A 172 21.35 -16.65 11.98
CA PRO A 172 21.27 -15.38 12.71
C PRO A 172 22.03 -14.23 12.02
N GLY A 173 23.20 -14.51 11.43
CA GLY A 173 23.99 -13.49 10.74
C GLY A 173 23.25 -12.92 9.53
N LEU A 174 22.65 -13.79 8.71
CA LEU A 174 21.87 -13.38 7.54
C LEU A 174 20.56 -12.69 7.92
N PHE A 175 19.96 -13.08 9.05
CA PHE A 175 18.83 -12.34 9.61
C PHE A 175 19.20 -10.89 9.92
N TRP A 176 20.34 -10.65 10.56
CA TRP A 176 20.78 -9.29 10.86
C TRP A 176 21.20 -8.50 9.61
N ASP A 177 21.78 -9.15 8.59
CA ASP A 177 22.01 -8.55 7.28
C ASP A 177 20.69 -8.10 6.64
N LEU A 178 19.65 -8.93 6.71
CA LEU A 178 18.31 -8.61 6.21
C LEU A 178 17.67 -7.42 6.95
N VAL A 179 17.77 -7.40 8.28
CA VAL A 179 17.27 -6.29 9.11
C VAL A 179 17.98 -4.98 8.77
N GLN A 180 19.31 -5.00 8.63
CA GLN A 180 20.10 -3.82 8.27
C GLN A 180 19.74 -3.30 6.87
N ALA A 181 19.60 -4.19 5.89
CA ALA A 181 19.15 -3.82 4.54
C ALA A 181 17.75 -3.18 4.55
N ALA A 182 16.83 -3.72 5.36
CA ALA A 182 15.50 -3.17 5.53
C ALA A 182 15.49 -1.81 6.26
N ALA A 183 16.40 -1.59 7.21
CA ALA A 183 16.58 -0.32 7.91
C ALA A 183 17.07 0.78 6.96
N TRP A 184 18.11 0.51 6.17
CA TRP A 184 18.62 1.42 5.15
C TRP A 184 17.57 1.74 4.08
N ARG A 185 16.77 0.74 3.66
CA ARG A 185 15.62 0.95 2.78
C ARG A 185 14.60 1.93 3.39
N LEU A 186 14.27 1.80 4.68
CA LEU A 186 13.29 2.69 5.33
C LEU A 186 13.74 4.15 5.35
N GLN A 187 15.04 4.40 5.32
CA GLN A 187 15.64 5.74 5.28
C GLN A 187 15.94 6.24 3.87
N ASN A 188 15.76 5.38 2.85
CA ASN A 188 16.20 5.63 1.48
C ASN A 188 17.71 5.97 1.39
N GLN A 189 18.53 5.29 2.20
CA GLN A 189 19.99 5.46 2.28
C GLN A 189 20.69 4.15 1.92
N HIS A 190 21.96 4.22 1.53
CA HIS A 190 22.83 3.05 1.31
C HIS A 190 22.17 1.93 0.48
N LEU A 191 21.46 2.29 -0.59
CA LEU A 191 20.64 1.34 -1.35
C LEU A 191 21.48 0.25 -2.01
N GLU A 192 22.68 0.58 -2.48
CA GLU A 192 23.59 -0.38 -3.10
C GLU A 192 24.08 -1.42 -2.07
N GLU A 193 24.50 -0.97 -0.89
CA GLU A 193 24.92 -1.83 0.19
C GLU A 193 23.76 -2.68 0.74
N ALA A 194 22.57 -2.09 0.87
CA ALA A 194 21.35 -2.81 1.22
C ALA A 194 21.05 -3.92 0.22
N MET A 195 21.17 -3.65 -1.09
CA MET A 195 21.02 -4.67 -2.14
C MET A 195 22.04 -5.79 -1.99
N LYS A 196 23.34 -5.46 -1.78
CA LYS A 196 24.39 -6.48 -1.58
C LYS A 196 24.10 -7.40 -0.39
N LEU A 197 23.58 -6.87 0.72
CA LEU A 197 23.16 -7.66 1.88
C LEU A 197 21.97 -8.58 1.56
N ALA A 198 20.95 -8.07 0.85
CA ALA A 198 19.79 -8.86 0.43
C ALA A 198 20.18 -9.96 -0.60
N GLU A 199 21.08 -9.66 -1.54
CA GLU A 199 21.63 -10.62 -2.51
C GLU A 199 22.49 -11.71 -1.85
N LYS A 200 23.29 -11.34 -0.84
CA LYS A 200 24.01 -12.31 -0.02
C LYS A 200 23.04 -13.26 0.66
N THR A 201 21.98 -12.72 1.26
CA THR A 201 20.96 -13.51 1.97
C THR A 201 20.22 -14.45 1.02
N THR A 202 19.75 -13.97 -0.13
CA THR A 202 19.04 -14.80 -1.13
C THR A 202 19.92 -15.87 -1.78
N ARG A 203 21.24 -15.64 -1.89
CA ARG A 203 22.18 -16.68 -2.37
C ARG A 203 22.44 -17.77 -1.33
N GLN A 204 22.56 -17.41 -0.06
CA GLN A 204 22.90 -18.36 1.01
C GLN A 204 21.68 -19.09 1.55
N GLU A 205 20.51 -18.44 1.53
CA GLU A 205 19.22 -18.99 1.94
C GLU A 205 18.16 -18.70 0.88
N PRO A 206 18.19 -19.42 -0.26
CA PRO A 206 17.31 -19.17 -1.40
C PRO A 206 15.83 -19.49 -1.12
N ASP A 207 15.51 -20.11 0.01
CA ASP A 207 14.16 -20.44 0.47
C ASP A 207 13.56 -19.39 1.42
N CYS A 208 14.28 -18.29 1.71
CA CYS A 208 13.78 -17.19 2.53
C CYS A 208 12.94 -16.20 1.71
N ALA A 209 11.62 -16.24 1.88
CA ALA A 209 10.71 -15.41 1.10
C ALA A 209 10.91 -13.90 1.32
N SER A 210 11.10 -13.44 2.56
CA SER A 210 11.28 -12.00 2.83
C SER A 210 12.59 -11.47 2.29
N ALA A 211 13.63 -12.29 2.15
CA ALA A 211 14.88 -11.88 1.52
C ALA A 211 14.68 -11.54 0.04
N TRP A 212 13.95 -12.38 -0.69
CA TRP A 212 13.58 -12.12 -2.08
C TRP A 212 12.66 -10.91 -2.24
N ILE A 213 11.65 -10.77 -1.36
CA ILE A 213 10.74 -9.62 -1.37
C ILE A 213 11.50 -8.32 -1.07
N LEU A 214 12.42 -8.33 -0.10
CA LEU A 214 13.25 -7.16 0.21
C LEU A 214 14.18 -6.82 -0.96
N LEU A 215 14.83 -7.81 -1.57
CA LEU A 215 15.67 -7.61 -2.74
C LEU A 215 14.88 -6.97 -3.89
N GLY A 216 13.68 -7.50 -4.19
CA GLY A 216 12.79 -6.94 -5.19
C GLY A 216 12.37 -5.50 -4.88
N ASN A 217 12.07 -5.18 -3.62
CA ASN A 217 11.76 -3.81 -3.17
C ASN A 217 12.95 -2.86 -3.36
N LEU A 218 14.16 -3.30 -3.00
CA LEU A 218 15.37 -2.50 -3.16
C LEU A 218 15.69 -2.25 -4.63
N ARG A 219 15.55 -3.27 -5.49
CA ARG A 219 15.73 -3.13 -6.94
C ARG A 219 14.68 -2.23 -7.58
N TYR A 220 13.43 -2.36 -7.16
CA TYR A 220 12.37 -1.46 -7.58
C TYR A 220 12.65 -0.02 -7.17
N ARG A 221 13.13 0.23 -5.94
CA ARG A 221 13.54 1.58 -5.51
C ARG A 221 14.75 2.12 -6.26
N TRP A 222 15.71 1.26 -6.54
CA TRP A 222 16.86 1.62 -7.38
C TRP A 222 16.38 2.08 -8.76
N MET A 223 15.45 1.35 -9.37
CA MET A 223 14.79 1.73 -10.61
C MET A 223 14.11 3.11 -10.49
N LEU A 224 13.34 3.36 -9.42
CA LEU A 224 12.68 4.66 -9.20
C LEU A 224 13.64 5.83 -8.95
N ASN A 225 14.84 5.56 -8.40
CA ASN A 225 15.84 6.57 -8.09
C ASN A 225 16.86 6.79 -9.22
N SER A 226 16.95 5.85 -10.17
CA SER A 226 17.91 5.89 -11.27
C SER A 226 17.29 6.56 -12.49
N THR A 227 17.91 7.64 -12.96
CA THR A 227 17.51 8.36 -14.18
C THR A 227 17.69 7.54 -15.45
N ALA A 228 18.50 6.47 -15.38
CA ALA A 228 18.86 5.61 -16.50
C ALA A 228 18.25 4.20 -16.38
N ALA A 229 17.29 3.97 -15.47
CA ALA A 229 16.72 2.66 -15.24
C ALA A 229 16.42 1.89 -16.54
N PHE A 230 16.94 0.66 -16.62
CA PHE A 230 16.87 -0.15 -17.82
C PHE A 230 15.77 -1.22 -17.72
N ARG A 231 15.32 -1.74 -18.86
CA ARG A 231 14.42 -2.91 -18.91
C ARG A 231 14.96 -4.11 -18.11
N GLN A 232 16.27 -4.22 -17.97
CA GLN A 232 16.92 -5.21 -17.13
C GLN A 232 16.61 -4.98 -15.63
N ASP A 233 16.74 -3.75 -15.13
CA ASP A 233 16.45 -3.42 -13.72
C ASP A 233 15.00 -3.76 -13.36
N GLN A 234 14.08 -3.43 -14.28
CA GLN A 234 12.66 -3.80 -14.15
C GLN A 234 12.47 -5.33 -14.07
N ALA A 235 13.08 -6.07 -14.99
CA ALA A 235 12.99 -7.53 -15.03
C ALA A 235 13.60 -8.19 -13.79
N GLU A 236 14.71 -7.65 -13.27
CA GLU A 236 15.37 -8.14 -12.06
C GLU A 236 14.54 -7.85 -10.80
N ALA A 237 13.93 -6.66 -10.70
CA ALA A 237 13.00 -6.34 -9.63
C ALA A 237 11.76 -7.27 -9.65
N GLU A 238 11.15 -7.45 -10.83
CA GLU A 238 10.01 -8.34 -11.02
C GLU A 238 10.37 -9.79 -10.67
N SER A 239 11.50 -10.30 -11.18
CA SER A 239 11.96 -11.67 -10.92
C SER A 239 12.19 -11.93 -9.43
N ALA A 240 12.79 -10.98 -8.71
CA ALA A 240 13.02 -11.12 -7.26
C ALA A 240 11.69 -11.14 -6.48
N LEU A 241 10.74 -10.25 -6.82
CA LEU A 241 9.41 -10.23 -6.20
C LEU A 241 8.64 -11.52 -6.50
N GLN A 242 8.67 -11.99 -7.75
CA GLN A 242 8.02 -13.23 -8.15
C GLN A 242 8.62 -14.43 -7.43
N GLN A 243 9.94 -14.48 -7.25
CA GLN A 243 10.57 -15.56 -6.50
C GLN A 243 10.16 -15.57 -5.03
N GLY A 244 10.07 -14.40 -4.40
CA GLY A 244 9.54 -14.28 -3.04
C GLY A 244 8.09 -14.76 -2.93
N LEU A 245 7.25 -14.44 -3.92
CA LEU A 245 5.85 -14.88 -3.99
C LEU A 245 5.68 -16.36 -4.34
N ASN A 246 6.64 -16.98 -5.03
CA ASN A 246 6.66 -18.42 -5.25
C ASN A 246 6.89 -19.17 -3.93
N LEU A 247 7.70 -18.61 -3.02
CA LEU A 247 8.01 -19.18 -1.70
C LEU A 247 6.92 -18.90 -0.66
N ALA A 248 6.33 -17.70 -0.68
CA ALA A 248 5.22 -17.31 0.16
C ALA A 248 4.06 -16.81 -0.71
N PRO A 249 3.27 -17.72 -1.30
CA PRO A 249 2.08 -17.35 -2.05
C PRO A 249 1.19 -16.44 -1.21
N TRP A 250 0.65 -15.41 -1.85
CA TRP A 250 -0.25 -14.43 -1.21
C TRP A 250 0.40 -13.51 -0.17
N HIS A 251 1.73 -13.46 -0.04
CA HIS A 251 2.38 -12.52 0.86
C HIS A 251 1.98 -11.06 0.54
N PRO A 252 1.28 -10.34 1.44
CA PRO A 252 0.65 -9.06 1.12
C PRO A 252 1.61 -8.00 0.64
N ARG A 253 2.74 -7.82 1.34
CA ARG A 253 3.77 -6.86 0.92
C ARG A 253 4.38 -7.19 -0.45
N GLY A 254 4.69 -8.47 -0.71
CA GLY A 254 5.23 -8.90 -2.00
C GLY A 254 4.24 -8.66 -3.14
N VAL A 255 2.97 -9.00 -2.94
CA VAL A 255 1.89 -8.75 -3.90
C VAL A 255 1.70 -7.27 -4.14
N PHE A 256 1.66 -6.47 -3.08
CA PHE A 256 1.57 -5.01 -3.17
C PHE A 256 2.72 -4.44 -3.99
N LEU A 257 3.97 -4.78 -3.68
CA LEU A 257 5.15 -4.29 -4.39
C LEU A 257 5.15 -4.69 -5.87
N LEU A 258 4.79 -5.94 -6.18
CA LEU A 258 4.68 -6.39 -7.57
C LEU A 258 3.57 -5.64 -8.31
N SER A 259 2.44 -5.38 -7.64
CA SER A 259 1.35 -4.61 -8.21
C SER A 259 1.71 -3.15 -8.47
N LEU A 260 2.54 -2.53 -7.61
CA LEU A 260 3.08 -1.19 -7.84
C LEU A 260 3.95 -1.19 -9.10
N LEU A 261 4.93 -2.09 -9.17
CA LEU A 261 5.79 -2.23 -10.35
C LEU A 261 4.96 -2.43 -11.63
N LYS A 262 3.96 -3.31 -11.61
CA LYS A 262 3.06 -3.54 -12.75
C LYS A 262 2.25 -2.30 -13.13
N THR A 263 1.79 -1.54 -12.15
CA THR A 263 1.05 -0.29 -12.38
C THR A 263 1.95 0.78 -12.99
N ASP A 264 3.17 0.93 -12.47
CA ASP A 264 4.18 1.89 -12.91
C ASP A 264 4.76 1.58 -14.28
N ILE A 265 4.54 0.38 -14.82
CA ILE A 265 4.91 0.03 -16.20
C ILE A 265 3.71 0.07 -17.15
N GLY A 266 2.55 0.55 -16.68
CA GLY A 266 1.34 0.71 -17.47
C GLY A 266 0.46 -0.55 -17.58
N ASN A 267 0.68 -1.55 -16.72
CA ASN A 267 -0.04 -2.82 -16.69
C ASN A 267 -1.00 -2.92 -15.49
N GLN A 268 -1.94 -1.99 -15.42
CA GLN A 268 -2.95 -1.93 -14.35
C GLN A 268 -3.82 -3.19 -14.31
N ARG A 269 -4.04 -3.84 -15.46
CA ARG A 269 -4.84 -5.07 -15.56
C ARG A 269 -4.23 -6.20 -14.76
N GLU A 270 -2.96 -6.53 -15.00
CA GLU A 270 -2.26 -7.59 -14.24
C GLU A 270 -2.16 -7.23 -12.75
N ALA A 271 -1.93 -5.94 -12.43
CA ALA A 271 -1.87 -5.47 -11.05
C ALA A 271 -3.21 -5.74 -10.32
N LEU A 272 -4.34 -5.33 -10.90
CA LEU A 272 -5.67 -5.52 -10.31
C LEU A 272 -6.04 -7.00 -10.20
N ASP A 273 -5.79 -7.80 -11.23
CA ASP A 273 -6.00 -9.25 -11.21
C ASP A 273 -5.26 -9.90 -10.02
N LEU A 274 -3.96 -9.60 -9.89
CA LEU A 274 -3.12 -10.14 -8.81
C LEU A 274 -3.64 -9.71 -7.42
N LEU A 275 -3.95 -8.44 -7.27
CA LEU A 275 -4.43 -7.87 -6.01
C LEU A 275 -5.78 -8.44 -5.58
N LEU A 276 -6.75 -8.53 -6.50
CA LEU A 276 -8.09 -9.04 -6.22
C LEU A 276 -8.07 -10.54 -5.89
N ARG A 277 -7.31 -11.34 -6.64
CA ARG A 277 -7.12 -12.78 -6.33
C ARG A 277 -6.49 -12.98 -4.96
N THR A 278 -5.49 -12.17 -4.61
CA THR A 278 -4.84 -12.23 -3.29
C THR A 278 -5.79 -11.77 -2.19
N ARG A 279 -6.55 -10.70 -2.41
CA ARG A 279 -7.55 -10.18 -1.46
C ARG A 279 -8.63 -11.22 -1.17
N HIS A 280 -9.00 -12.07 -2.13
CA HIS A 280 -9.92 -13.17 -1.85
C HIS A 280 -9.36 -14.18 -0.84
N LYS A 281 -8.04 -14.42 -0.85
CA LYS A 281 -7.34 -15.25 0.14
C LYS A 281 -7.05 -14.52 1.44
N GLN A 282 -6.92 -13.20 1.39
CA GLN A 282 -6.59 -12.33 2.52
C GLN A 282 -7.51 -11.10 2.57
N PRO A 283 -8.81 -11.29 2.89
CA PRO A 283 -9.83 -10.24 2.75
C PRO A 283 -9.68 -9.08 3.74
N HIS A 284 -8.83 -9.24 4.74
CA HIS A 284 -8.67 -8.31 5.85
C HIS A 284 -7.34 -7.56 5.83
N ASN A 285 -6.57 -7.68 4.74
CA ASN A 285 -5.26 -7.07 4.66
C ASN A 285 -5.34 -5.64 4.08
N PRO A 286 -5.00 -4.59 4.86
CA PRO A 286 -5.05 -3.20 4.39
C PRO A 286 -4.00 -2.89 3.31
N THR A 287 -2.84 -3.57 3.33
CA THR A 287 -1.76 -3.39 2.33
C THR A 287 -2.25 -3.71 0.92
N LEU A 288 -3.07 -4.75 0.73
CA LEU A 288 -3.67 -5.08 -0.56
C LEU A 288 -4.65 -4.00 -1.05
N LEU A 289 -5.44 -3.42 -0.14
CA LEU A 289 -6.40 -2.37 -0.49
C LEU A 289 -5.72 -1.06 -0.90
N ILE A 290 -4.53 -0.76 -0.37
CA ILE A 290 -3.68 0.34 -0.86
C ILE A 290 -3.27 0.07 -2.31
N GLY A 291 -2.83 -1.16 -2.62
CA GLY A 291 -2.49 -1.57 -3.98
C GLY A 291 -3.67 -1.45 -4.94
N ILE A 292 -4.86 -1.91 -4.53
CA ILE A 292 -6.09 -1.82 -5.35
C ILE A 292 -6.42 -0.35 -5.62
N ALA A 293 -6.39 0.51 -4.60
CA ALA A 293 -6.65 1.92 -4.78
C ALA A 293 -5.67 2.57 -5.78
N TYR A 294 -4.39 2.19 -5.73
CA TYR A 294 -3.36 2.69 -6.64
C TYR A 294 -3.57 2.22 -8.09
N ALA A 295 -3.71 0.91 -8.30
CA ALA A 295 -3.90 0.36 -9.65
C ALA A 295 -5.24 0.80 -10.27
N ALA A 296 -6.31 0.82 -9.47
CA ALA A 296 -7.64 1.24 -9.92
C ALA A 296 -7.67 2.73 -10.33
N ARG A 297 -7.02 3.63 -9.57
CA ARG A 297 -6.98 5.06 -9.98
C ARG A 297 -6.21 5.25 -11.28
N GLY A 298 -5.11 4.52 -11.47
CA GLY A 298 -4.34 4.53 -12.71
C GLY A 298 -5.18 4.04 -13.89
N ALA A 299 -6.04 3.05 -13.68
CA ALA A 299 -6.95 2.49 -14.68
C ALA A 299 -8.20 3.35 -14.98
N GLY A 300 -8.40 4.46 -14.26
CA GLY A 300 -9.62 5.28 -14.36
C GLY A 300 -10.81 4.77 -13.56
N LEU A 301 -10.64 3.71 -12.77
CA LEU A 301 -11.67 3.10 -11.93
C LEU A 301 -11.79 3.80 -10.57
N LEU A 302 -12.04 5.11 -10.58
CA LEU A 302 -12.09 5.91 -9.34
C LEU A 302 -13.12 5.42 -8.31
N PRO A 303 -14.33 4.94 -8.67
CA PRO A 303 -15.26 4.35 -7.71
C PRO A 303 -14.67 3.14 -6.97
N MET A 304 -13.99 2.24 -7.70
CA MET A 304 -13.31 1.09 -7.11
C MET A 304 -12.16 1.54 -6.20
N ALA A 305 -11.35 2.50 -6.66
CA ALA A 305 -10.25 3.04 -5.86
C ALA A 305 -10.75 3.64 -4.54
N ARG A 306 -11.84 4.41 -4.59
CA ARG A 306 -12.45 5.04 -3.41
C ARG A 306 -13.01 4.01 -2.44
N LYS A 307 -13.72 2.99 -2.94
CA LYS A 307 -14.23 1.87 -2.13
C LYS A 307 -13.11 1.09 -1.46
N ALA A 308 -12.01 0.83 -2.17
CA ALA A 308 -10.84 0.16 -1.59
C ALA A 308 -10.24 0.99 -0.43
N MET A 309 -10.21 2.32 -0.56
CA MET A 309 -9.79 3.20 0.53
C MET A 309 -10.75 3.17 1.73
N ASP A 310 -12.07 3.15 1.51
CA ASP A 310 -13.03 3.01 2.61
C ASP A 310 -12.86 1.68 3.35
N LEU A 311 -12.69 0.58 2.61
CA LEU A 311 -12.42 -0.73 3.20
C LEU A 311 -11.11 -0.72 3.99
N ARG A 312 -10.06 -0.08 3.46
CA ARG A 312 -8.77 0.07 4.14
C ARG A 312 -8.95 0.83 5.45
N ASP A 313 -9.64 1.96 5.42
CA ASP A 313 -9.86 2.84 6.58
C ASP A 313 -10.71 2.15 7.66
N ASN A 314 -11.61 1.23 7.26
CA ASN A 314 -12.39 0.40 8.19
C ASN A 314 -11.54 -0.69 8.87
N LEU A 315 -10.51 -1.20 8.18
CA LEU A 315 -9.62 -2.24 8.70
C LEU A 315 -8.45 -1.66 9.52
N ALA A 316 -7.86 -0.57 9.03
CA ALA A 316 -6.72 0.10 9.64
C ALA A 316 -7.16 1.21 10.61
N PHE A 317 -6.22 1.80 11.34
CA PHE A 317 -6.47 2.99 12.17
C PHE A 317 -6.03 4.25 11.44
N ALA A 318 -6.73 4.61 10.37
CA ALA A 318 -6.36 5.71 9.48
C ALA A 318 -6.24 7.08 10.21
N SER A 319 -7.01 7.29 11.27
CA SER A 319 -6.93 8.48 12.12
C SER A 319 -5.66 8.55 12.98
N LEU A 320 -5.05 7.40 13.28
CA LEU A 320 -3.80 7.31 14.03
C LEU A 320 -2.58 7.30 13.12
N GLN A 321 -2.70 6.64 11.97
CA GLN A 321 -1.65 6.56 10.95
C GLN A 321 -2.27 6.47 9.56
N PRO A 322 -2.29 7.58 8.80
CA PRO A 322 -2.60 7.55 7.38
C PRO A 322 -1.69 6.55 6.64
N GLN A 323 -2.33 5.59 5.95
CA GLN A 323 -1.63 4.48 5.31
C GLN A 323 -1.12 4.82 3.90
N ALA A 324 -1.68 5.84 3.25
CA ALA A 324 -1.29 6.34 1.93
C ALA A 324 -1.43 7.86 1.84
N VAL A 325 -0.75 8.48 0.86
CA VAL A 325 -1.22 9.78 0.35
C VAL A 325 -2.39 9.47 -0.56
N ASP A 326 -3.56 9.99 -0.23
CA ASP A 326 -4.82 9.61 -0.85
C ASP A 326 -5.06 10.41 -2.14
N ILE A 327 -4.15 10.29 -3.11
CA ILE A 327 -4.21 11.00 -4.42
C ILE A 327 -5.50 10.69 -5.18
N THR A 328 -6.13 9.54 -4.94
CA THR A 328 -7.49 9.26 -5.43
C THR A 328 -8.48 10.35 -5.03
N CYS A 329 -8.39 10.91 -3.81
CA CYS A 329 -9.24 12.02 -3.35
C CYS A 329 -8.99 13.31 -4.13
N LEU A 330 -7.74 13.58 -4.55
CA LEU A 330 -7.44 14.68 -5.47
C LEU A 330 -8.20 14.48 -6.79
N TYR A 331 -8.16 13.26 -7.33
CA TYR A 331 -8.83 12.94 -8.58
C TYR A 331 -10.34 12.86 -8.46
N THR A 332 -10.92 12.46 -7.33
CA THR A 332 -12.39 12.49 -7.16
C THR A 332 -12.90 13.91 -6.86
N GLY A 333 -12.03 14.81 -6.39
CA GLY A 333 -12.40 16.16 -5.95
C GLY A 333 -12.71 16.26 -4.46
N GLU A 334 -12.46 15.20 -3.68
CA GLU A 334 -12.57 15.15 -2.22
C GLU A 334 -11.37 15.88 -1.57
N ILE A 335 -11.18 17.16 -1.92
CA ILE A 335 -10.02 17.96 -1.54
C ILE A 335 -9.75 18.00 -0.02
N PRO A 336 -10.75 18.18 0.86
CA PRO A 336 -10.50 18.16 2.31
C PRO A 336 -9.90 16.83 2.80
N LYS A 337 -10.35 15.70 2.24
CA LYS A 337 -9.80 14.38 2.57
C LYS A 337 -8.38 14.21 2.03
N PHE A 338 -8.11 14.71 0.81
CA PHE A 338 -6.76 14.71 0.26
C PHE A 338 -5.79 15.53 1.13
N GLU A 339 -6.17 16.76 1.52
CA GLU A 339 -5.34 17.62 2.37
C GLU A 339 -5.06 17.01 3.75
N ALA A 340 -6.06 16.35 4.36
CA ALA A 340 -5.88 15.61 5.61
C ALA A 340 -4.85 14.46 5.48
N SER A 341 -4.67 13.89 4.28
CA SER A 341 -3.67 12.84 4.03
C SER A 341 -2.23 13.37 3.88
N LEU A 342 -2.04 14.70 3.79
CA LEU A 342 -0.74 15.36 3.57
C LEU A 342 -0.05 15.83 4.86
N GLN A 343 -0.52 15.36 6.02
CA GLN A 343 0.05 15.69 7.32
C GLN A 343 1.39 14.98 7.53
N GLU A 344 2.35 15.70 8.13
CA GLU A 344 3.65 15.14 8.49
C GLU A 344 3.52 14.05 9.55
N GLN A 345 4.37 13.03 9.44
CA GLN A 345 4.41 11.90 10.35
C GLN A 345 5.87 11.60 10.71
N PRO A 346 6.29 11.94 11.93
CA PRO A 346 7.64 11.68 12.39
C PRO A 346 8.07 10.23 12.15
N GLY A 347 9.22 10.04 11.51
CA GLY A 347 9.79 8.72 11.26
C GLY A 347 9.15 7.92 10.12
N HIS A 348 8.17 8.47 9.41
CA HIS A 348 7.59 7.84 8.21
C HIS A 348 8.34 8.28 6.95
N LEU A 349 8.69 7.35 6.07
CA LEU A 349 9.50 7.65 4.89
C LEU A 349 8.89 8.74 3.99
N ARG A 350 7.56 8.84 3.93
CA ARG A 350 6.88 9.88 3.13
C ARG A 350 7.26 11.29 3.57
N SER A 351 7.38 11.52 4.88
CA SER A 351 7.81 12.81 5.46
C SER A 351 9.24 13.17 5.09
N THR A 352 10.10 12.18 4.87
CA THR A 352 11.51 12.41 4.54
C THR A 352 11.81 12.29 3.04
N SER A 353 10.83 11.89 2.22
CA SER A 353 11.01 11.58 0.79
C SER A 353 10.72 12.73 -0.18
N GLY A 354 10.20 13.86 0.30
CA GLY A 354 9.74 14.98 -0.53
C GLY A 354 8.33 14.83 -1.10
N VAL A 355 7.71 13.66 -0.97
CA VAL A 355 6.35 13.39 -1.47
C VAL A 355 5.30 14.31 -0.82
N LEU A 356 5.35 14.50 0.50
CA LEU A 356 4.38 15.36 1.20
C LEU A 356 4.50 16.84 0.79
N PRO A 357 5.67 17.50 0.88
CA PRO A 357 5.79 18.88 0.42
C PRO A 357 5.48 19.04 -1.07
N PHE A 358 5.90 18.09 -1.93
CA PHE A 358 5.51 18.12 -3.35
C PHE A 358 3.98 18.16 -3.53
N TYR A 359 3.23 17.26 -2.89
CA TYR A 359 1.77 17.22 -3.06
C TYR A 359 1.05 18.38 -2.34
N ARG A 360 1.62 18.96 -1.28
CA ARG A 360 1.10 20.22 -0.70
C ARG A 360 1.29 21.39 -1.66
N GLY A 361 2.45 21.50 -2.29
CA GLY A 361 2.72 22.50 -3.32
C GLY A 361 1.83 22.32 -4.54
N TYR A 362 1.65 21.07 -4.99
CA TYR A 362 0.75 20.71 -6.07
C TYR A 362 -0.71 21.07 -5.77
N LEU A 363 -1.18 20.80 -4.55
CA LEU A 363 -2.53 21.20 -4.12
C LEU A 363 -2.69 22.73 -4.09
N ALA A 364 -1.67 23.44 -3.63
CA ALA A 364 -1.65 24.90 -3.64
C ALA A 364 -1.73 25.45 -5.08
N LEU A 365 -1.00 24.86 -6.04
CA LEU A 365 -1.13 25.18 -7.46
C LEU A 365 -2.55 24.97 -7.98
N VAL A 366 -3.17 23.83 -7.67
CA VAL A 366 -4.56 23.53 -8.07
C VAL A 366 -5.54 24.58 -7.52
N ARG A 367 -5.27 25.14 -6.33
CA ARG A 367 -6.06 26.22 -5.69
C ARG A 367 -5.71 27.62 -6.18
N GLY A 368 -4.67 27.78 -6.99
CA GLY A 368 -4.14 29.09 -7.42
C GLY A 368 -3.32 29.82 -6.35
N ASP A 369 -2.95 29.16 -5.26
CA ASP A 369 -2.09 29.71 -4.20
C ASP A 369 -0.61 29.55 -4.56
N GLN A 370 -0.10 30.46 -5.37
CA GLN A 370 1.27 30.43 -5.87
C GLN A 370 2.32 30.59 -4.75
N ALA A 371 2.03 31.38 -3.73
CA ALA A 371 2.96 31.64 -2.63
C ALA A 371 3.18 30.38 -1.79
N ARG A 372 2.10 29.67 -1.44
CA ARG A 372 2.21 28.39 -0.73
C ARG A 372 2.83 27.31 -1.62
N ALA A 373 2.49 27.30 -2.91
CA ALA A 373 3.09 26.35 -3.85
C ALA A 373 4.62 26.48 -3.91
N HIS A 374 5.13 27.71 -4.04
CA HIS A 374 6.55 28.03 -4.03
C HIS A 374 7.25 27.52 -2.75
N ALA A 375 6.70 27.87 -1.57
CA ALA A 375 7.29 27.48 -0.30
C ALA A 375 7.37 25.94 -0.12
N GLU A 376 6.35 25.21 -0.56
CA GLU A 376 6.32 23.76 -0.44
C GLU A 376 7.24 23.05 -1.44
N PHE A 377 7.40 23.56 -2.67
CA PHE A 377 8.37 23.00 -3.62
C PHE A 377 9.81 23.20 -3.15
N GLN A 378 10.14 24.39 -2.62
CA GLN A 378 11.45 24.62 -1.98
C GLN A 378 11.69 23.70 -0.79
N ALA A 379 10.66 23.45 0.03
CA ALA A 379 10.76 22.51 1.14
C ALA A 379 11.02 21.08 0.68
N ALA A 380 10.46 20.67 -0.46
CA ALA A 380 10.77 19.37 -1.06
C ALA A 380 12.23 19.31 -1.52
N GLU A 381 12.68 20.30 -2.30
CA GLU A 381 14.05 20.38 -2.86
C GLU A 381 15.16 20.35 -1.82
N ALA A 382 14.92 20.88 -0.62
CA ALA A 382 15.88 20.91 0.46
C ALA A 382 16.18 19.53 1.10
N LEU A 383 15.45 18.47 0.71
CA LEU A 383 15.59 17.15 1.30
C LEU A 383 16.74 16.34 0.68
N ILE A 384 17.73 15.99 1.50
CA ILE A 384 18.94 15.26 1.10
C ILE A 384 18.65 13.83 0.61
N ASN A 385 17.69 13.13 1.22
CA ASN A 385 17.38 11.71 0.94
C ASN A 385 16.01 11.52 0.27
N GLY A 386 15.50 12.57 -0.41
CA GLY A 386 14.25 12.53 -1.13
C GLY A 386 14.28 11.59 -2.35
N TYR A 387 13.11 11.33 -2.94
CA TYR A 387 13.05 10.63 -4.22
C TYR A 387 13.48 11.57 -5.34
N PRO A 388 14.55 11.27 -6.11
CA PRO A 388 15.10 12.20 -7.10
C PRO A 388 14.07 12.74 -8.08
N ASN A 389 13.15 11.89 -8.54
CA ASN A 389 12.08 12.26 -9.46
C ASN A 389 11.11 13.30 -8.87
N ILE A 390 10.82 13.21 -7.56
CA ILE A 390 9.98 14.18 -6.84
C ILE A 390 10.73 15.48 -6.63
N LEU A 391 12.01 15.42 -6.20
CA LEU A 391 12.83 16.60 -5.96
C LEU A 391 13.00 17.44 -7.23
N ARG A 392 13.35 16.80 -8.35
CA ARG A 392 13.51 17.46 -9.65
C ARG A 392 12.20 18.06 -10.15
N LEU A 393 11.09 17.34 -9.96
CA LEU A 393 9.80 17.84 -10.38
C LEU A 393 9.39 19.07 -9.54
N SER A 394 9.64 19.06 -8.23
CA SER A 394 9.47 20.24 -7.37
C SER A 394 10.28 21.44 -7.89
N GLU A 395 11.57 21.24 -8.20
CA GLU A 395 12.43 22.30 -8.76
C GLU A 395 11.89 22.86 -10.08
N ILE A 396 11.38 22.00 -10.96
CA ILE A 396 10.76 22.45 -12.21
C ILE A 396 9.53 23.33 -11.92
N TYR A 397 8.61 22.88 -11.06
CA TYR A 397 7.43 23.69 -10.71
C TYR A 397 7.81 24.99 -10.00
N ASP A 398 8.84 24.98 -9.17
CA ASP A 398 9.34 26.18 -8.49
C ASP A 398 9.89 27.21 -9.47
N LEU A 399 10.70 26.78 -10.43
CA LEU A 399 11.21 27.65 -11.51
C LEU A 399 10.08 28.24 -12.37
N ILE A 400 9.03 27.46 -12.64
CA ILE A 400 7.83 27.93 -13.35
C ILE A 400 7.16 29.06 -12.56
N LEU A 401 6.97 28.89 -11.24
CA LEU A 401 6.37 29.87 -10.36
C LEU A 401 7.19 31.16 -10.24
N GLN A 402 8.52 31.04 -10.24
CA GLN A 402 9.43 32.19 -10.23
C GLN A 402 9.52 32.93 -11.58
N GLY A 403 8.82 32.46 -12.61
CA GLY A 403 8.91 33.03 -13.97
C GLY A 403 10.23 32.74 -14.68
N LYS A 404 11.07 31.84 -14.15
CA LYS A 404 12.36 31.43 -14.71
C LYS A 404 12.18 30.37 -15.80
N LYS A 405 11.38 30.72 -16.81
CA LYS A 405 10.91 29.81 -17.86
C LYS A 405 12.02 29.09 -18.60
N ASP A 406 13.09 29.79 -18.98
CA ASP A 406 14.19 29.16 -19.73
C ASP A 406 14.89 28.05 -18.93
N GLN A 407 15.10 28.27 -17.62
CA GLN A 407 15.70 27.27 -16.73
C GLN A 407 14.77 26.07 -16.50
N ALA A 408 13.48 26.33 -16.28
CA ALA A 408 12.46 25.29 -16.18
C ALA A 408 12.39 24.46 -17.47
N TRP A 409 12.49 25.11 -18.63
CA TRP A 409 12.43 24.43 -19.93
C TRP A 409 13.62 23.49 -20.14
N VAL A 410 14.84 23.94 -19.83
CA VAL A 410 16.05 23.11 -19.92
C VAL A 410 15.91 21.87 -19.05
N LYS A 411 15.58 22.04 -17.76
CA LYS A 411 15.42 20.91 -16.82
C LYS A 411 14.30 19.96 -17.24
N LEU A 412 13.17 20.50 -17.67
CA LEU A 412 12.03 19.68 -18.10
C LEU A 412 12.37 18.87 -19.36
N ARG A 413 13.14 19.43 -20.31
CA ARG A 413 13.61 18.72 -21.51
C ARG A 413 14.67 17.67 -21.20
N GLU A 414 15.67 18.00 -20.38
CA GLU A 414 16.66 17.03 -19.91
C GLU A 414 15.96 15.85 -19.27
N TYR A 415 15.00 16.13 -18.41
CA TYR A 415 14.28 15.10 -17.68
C TYR A 415 13.32 14.29 -18.56
N ASP A 416 12.66 14.90 -19.54
CA ASP A 416 11.92 14.16 -20.57
C ASP A 416 12.85 13.23 -21.39
N GLN A 417 14.01 13.74 -21.81
CA GLN A 417 14.99 12.99 -22.62
C GLN A 417 15.56 11.77 -21.88
N GLU A 418 15.89 11.92 -20.59
CA GLU A 418 16.33 10.80 -19.73
C GLU A 418 15.29 9.66 -19.71
N ARG A 419 14.01 10.01 -19.85
CA ARG A 419 12.86 9.08 -19.80
C ARG A 419 12.42 8.55 -21.18
N ILE A 420 13.12 8.88 -22.28
CA ILE A 420 12.85 8.32 -23.62
C ILE A 420 13.35 6.86 -23.68
N GLY A 421 12.57 5.95 -24.30
CA GLY A 421 13.03 4.59 -24.62
C GLY A 421 12.64 3.45 -23.66
N MET A 422 11.49 3.54 -22.97
CA MET A 422 10.99 2.57 -21.96
C MET A 422 11.78 2.55 -20.63
N ARG A 423 12.32 3.68 -20.19
CA ARG A 423 13.16 3.71 -18.97
C ARG A 423 12.39 3.76 -17.65
N GLU A 424 11.14 4.23 -17.64
CA GLU A 424 10.23 4.09 -16.50
C GLU A 424 8.81 4.53 -16.93
N PRO A 425 7.88 3.60 -17.25
CA PRO A 425 6.56 3.95 -17.78
C PRO A 425 5.57 4.45 -16.71
N ASP A 426 5.97 5.29 -15.74
CA ASP A 426 5.01 5.82 -14.77
C ASP A 426 4.13 6.87 -15.48
N GLY A 427 2.92 6.45 -15.87
CA GLY A 427 1.95 7.33 -16.51
C GLY A 427 1.45 8.44 -15.60
N GLU A 428 1.31 8.19 -14.29
CA GLU A 428 0.84 9.20 -13.33
C GLU A 428 1.91 10.27 -13.10
N PHE A 429 3.18 9.88 -13.07
CA PHE A 429 4.27 10.84 -13.09
C PHE A 429 4.34 11.60 -14.43
N THR A 430 4.17 10.89 -15.55
CA THR A 430 4.25 11.49 -16.90
C THR A 430 3.15 12.55 -17.10
N ILE A 431 1.96 12.40 -16.52
CA ILE A 431 0.93 13.45 -16.60
C ILE A 431 1.35 14.73 -15.85
N ARG A 432 2.16 14.64 -14.80
CA ARG A 432 2.71 15.83 -14.13
C ARG A 432 3.67 16.60 -15.03
N LEU A 433 4.47 15.90 -15.84
CA LEU A 433 5.31 16.56 -16.86
C LEU A 433 4.46 17.27 -17.92
N ALA A 434 3.34 16.67 -18.33
CA ALA A 434 2.39 17.32 -19.25
C ALA A 434 1.83 18.62 -18.65
N GLU A 435 1.46 18.58 -17.37
CA GLU A 435 0.98 19.75 -16.62
C GLU A 435 2.05 20.84 -16.50
N ALA A 436 3.31 20.48 -16.24
CA ALA A 436 4.42 21.42 -16.22
C ALA A 436 4.64 22.10 -17.60
N TYR A 437 4.64 21.33 -18.70
CA TYR A 437 4.71 21.91 -20.05
C TYR A 437 3.52 22.84 -20.35
N ALA A 438 2.32 22.49 -19.89
CA ALA A 438 1.13 23.30 -20.10
C ALA A 438 1.21 24.64 -19.35
N LEU A 439 1.66 24.63 -18.08
CA LEU A 439 1.91 25.83 -17.29
C LEU A 439 2.98 26.75 -17.91
N MET A 440 3.97 26.14 -18.57
CA MET A 440 5.00 26.87 -19.31
C MET A 440 4.46 27.56 -20.57
N GLY A 441 3.32 27.10 -21.10
CA GLY A 441 2.71 27.57 -22.34
C GLY A 441 3.09 26.73 -23.56
N ASP A 442 3.89 25.67 -23.41
CA ASP A 442 4.26 24.75 -24.49
C ASP A 442 3.16 23.70 -24.69
N ARG A 443 2.09 24.10 -25.36
CA ARG A 443 0.92 23.26 -25.62
C ARG A 443 1.25 22.01 -26.45
N ALA A 444 2.25 22.08 -27.32
CA ALA A 444 2.62 20.96 -28.19
C ALA A 444 3.28 19.85 -27.37
N SER A 445 4.30 20.19 -26.57
CA SER A 445 4.98 19.23 -25.70
C SER A 445 4.06 18.71 -24.60
N ALA A 446 3.19 19.57 -24.06
CA ALA A 446 2.17 19.16 -23.09
C ALA A 446 1.21 18.11 -23.66
N MET A 447 0.70 18.31 -24.89
CA MET A 447 -0.17 17.34 -25.55
C MET A 447 0.56 16.03 -25.87
N GLU A 448 1.84 16.08 -26.24
CA GLU A 448 2.67 14.89 -26.43
C GLU A 448 2.83 14.10 -25.13
N MET A 449 3.20 14.78 -24.03
CA MET A 449 3.33 14.14 -22.72
C MET A 449 2.02 13.58 -22.20
N ALA A 450 0.90 14.28 -22.39
CA ALA A 450 -0.43 13.79 -22.03
C ALA A 450 -0.78 12.48 -22.79
N SER A 451 -0.47 12.43 -24.09
CA SER A 451 -0.65 11.22 -24.91
C SER A 451 0.28 10.09 -24.44
N ARG A 452 1.51 10.43 -24.05
CA ARG A 452 2.49 9.47 -23.53
C ARG A 452 2.08 8.93 -22.15
N ALA A 453 1.52 9.75 -21.27
CA ALA A 453 0.98 9.34 -19.98
C ALA A 453 -0.13 8.28 -20.15
N PHE A 454 -1.05 8.50 -21.09
CA PHE A 454 -2.05 7.51 -21.48
C PHE A 454 -1.44 6.22 -22.03
N ALA A 455 -0.47 6.31 -22.95
CA ALA A 455 0.22 5.15 -23.49
C ALA A 455 0.97 4.35 -22.39
N ARG A 456 1.46 5.06 -21.36
CA ARG A 456 2.08 4.52 -20.14
C ARG A 456 1.07 4.07 -19.08
N GLY A 457 -0.21 4.02 -19.43
CA GLY A 457 -1.27 3.42 -18.62
C GLY A 457 -1.98 4.33 -17.63
N PHE A 458 -1.66 5.63 -17.57
CA PHE A 458 -2.48 6.56 -16.80
C PHE A 458 -3.77 6.90 -17.55
N GLY A 459 -4.79 6.10 -17.27
CA GLY A 459 -6.13 6.14 -17.83
C GLY A 459 -7.16 6.86 -16.97
N CYS A 460 -6.75 7.71 -16.02
CA CYS A 460 -7.67 8.47 -15.18
C CYS A 460 -8.39 9.59 -15.96
N THR A 461 -9.37 9.22 -16.79
CA THR A 461 -10.12 10.13 -17.69
C THR A 461 -10.60 11.38 -16.96
N SER A 462 -11.18 11.20 -15.77
CA SER A 462 -11.74 12.34 -15.02
C SER A 462 -10.70 13.37 -14.57
N TRP A 463 -9.42 12.97 -14.45
CA TRP A 463 -8.34 13.91 -14.16
C TRP A 463 -7.92 14.70 -15.40
N TYR A 464 -7.84 14.06 -16.57
CA TYR A 464 -7.64 14.79 -17.83
C TYR A 464 -8.74 15.84 -18.03
N GLU A 465 -10.00 15.49 -17.73
CA GLU A 465 -11.15 16.40 -17.88
C GLU A 465 -11.15 17.57 -16.89
N ARG A 466 -10.60 17.40 -15.68
CA ARG A 466 -10.75 18.38 -14.59
C ARG A 466 -9.48 19.10 -14.18
N SER A 467 -8.30 18.59 -14.54
CA SER A 467 -7.04 19.24 -14.16
C SER A 467 -7.01 20.68 -14.71
N PRO A 468 -6.86 21.70 -13.84
CA PRO A 468 -6.81 23.08 -14.29
C PRO A 468 -5.54 23.37 -15.11
N MET A 469 -4.47 22.63 -14.86
CA MET A 469 -3.21 22.76 -15.59
C MET A 469 -3.32 22.29 -17.05
N LEU A 470 -4.25 21.39 -17.35
CA LEU A 470 -4.47 20.88 -18.71
C LEU A 470 -5.53 21.67 -19.49
N GLU A 471 -6.18 22.66 -18.88
CA GLU A 471 -7.19 23.52 -19.54
C GLU A 471 -6.71 24.05 -20.92
N PRO A 472 -5.46 24.54 -21.08
CA PRO A 472 -5.00 25.07 -22.37
C PRO A 472 -4.98 24.05 -23.50
N LEU A 473 -5.02 22.75 -23.20
CA LEU A 473 -4.97 21.68 -24.19
C LEU A 473 -6.35 21.31 -24.73
N ARG A 474 -7.43 21.64 -24.02
CA ARG A 474 -8.79 21.13 -24.33
C ARG A 474 -9.34 21.59 -25.67
N THR A 475 -8.81 22.69 -26.21
CA THR A 475 -9.18 23.23 -27.52
C THR A 475 -8.41 22.62 -28.68
N LEU A 476 -7.38 21.81 -28.41
CA LEU A 476 -6.56 21.18 -29.45
C LEU A 476 -7.32 20.01 -30.10
N PRO A 477 -7.26 19.84 -31.43
CA PRO A 477 -7.90 18.70 -32.10
C PRO A 477 -7.45 17.33 -31.55
N LYS A 478 -6.16 17.19 -31.22
CA LYS A 478 -5.58 15.97 -30.65
C LYS A 478 -6.15 15.63 -29.27
N TRP A 479 -6.63 16.62 -28.51
CA TRP A 479 -7.24 16.39 -27.20
C TRP A 479 -8.52 15.55 -27.31
N LYS A 480 -9.38 15.87 -28.28
CA LYS A 480 -10.61 15.10 -28.51
C LYS A 480 -10.34 13.62 -28.79
N ALA A 481 -9.31 13.33 -29.60
CA ALA A 481 -8.89 11.96 -29.90
C ALA A 481 -8.34 11.25 -28.65
N LEU A 482 -7.48 11.92 -27.88
CA LEU A 482 -6.96 11.37 -26.61
C LEU A 482 -8.11 11.06 -25.63
N MET A 483 -9.06 11.97 -25.47
CA MET A 483 -10.21 11.78 -24.58
C MET A 483 -11.10 10.60 -25.00
N GLN A 484 -11.25 10.37 -26.31
CA GLN A 484 -11.99 9.21 -26.81
C GLN A 484 -11.28 7.91 -26.42
N HIS A 485 -9.97 7.81 -26.64
CA HIS A 485 -9.19 6.62 -26.27
C HIS A 485 -9.15 6.37 -24.75
N LEU A 486 -9.11 7.44 -23.95
CA LEU A 486 -9.23 7.34 -22.48
C LEU A 486 -10.56 6.70 -22.08
N LYS A 487 -11.67 7.17 -22.65
CA LYS A 487 -13.02 6.63 -22.38
C LYS A 487 -13.16 5.18 -22.82
N GLU A 488 -12.65 4.83 -23.99
CA GLU A 488 -12.64 3.46 -24.49
C GLU A 488 -11.85 2.52 -23.57
N ARG A 489 -10.64 2.91 -23.17
CA ARG A 489 -9.81 2.11 -22.25
C ARG A 489 -10.46 1.98 -20.88
N GLN A 490 -11.04 3.06 -20.34
CA GLN A 490 -11.74 3.03 -19.06
C GLN A 490 -12.94 2.08 -19.11
N ALA A 491 -13.76 2.12 -20.17
CA ALA A 491 -14.91 1.23 -20.33
C ALA A 491 -14.50 -0.26 -20.34
N LEU A 492 -13.40 -0.59 -21.01
CA LEU A 492 -12.85 -1.96 -20.98
C LEU A 492 -12.42 -2.39 -19.57
N MET A 493 -11.82 -1.48 -18.80
CA MET A 493 -11.44 -1.76 -17.42
C MET A 493 -12.66 -1.87 -16.49
N GLU A 494 -13.72 -1.08 -16.73
CA GLU A 494 -14.97 -1.13 -15.94
C GLU A 494 -15.72 -2.44 -16.16
N ASP A 495 -15.75 -2.96 -17.39
CA ASP A 495 -16.33 -4.26 -17.73
C ASP A 495 -15.56 -5.41 -17.06
N GLN A 496 -14.23 -5.38 -17.11
CA GLN A 496 -13.40 -6.42 -16.51
C GLN A 496 -13.37 -6.37 -14.98
N PHE A 497 -13.40 -5.17 -14.39
CA PHE A 497 -13.25 -4.94 -12.95
C PHE A 497 -14.44 -4.15 -12.40
N PRO A 498 -15.65 -4.75 -12.38
CA PRO A 498 -16.81 -4.09 -11.82
C PRO A 498 -16.63 -3.89 -10.31
N LEU A 499 -17.26 -2.83 -9.78
CA LEU A 499 -17.17 -2.45 -8.37
C LEU A 499 -17.53 -3.60 -7.39
N GLY A 500 -18.46 -4.48 -7.81
CA GLY A 500 -18.93 -5.62 -7.02
C GLY A 500 -17.84 -6.59 -6.60
N LEU A 501 -16.71 -6.66 -7.31
CA LEU A 501 -15.57 -7.53 -6.94
C LEU A 501 -14.97 -7.20 -5.56
N LEU A 502 -15.20 -5.99 -5.03
CA LEU A 502 -14.78 -5.62 -3.67
C LEU A 502 -15.79 -5.99 -2.58
N GLU A 503 -17.02 -6.33 -2.95
CA GLU A 503 -18.14 -6.62 -2.04
C GLU A 503 -18.31 -8.12 -1.76
N GLU A 504 -17.84 -8.98 -2.66
CA GLU A 504 -18.01 -10.44 -2.62
C GLU A 504 -17.15 -11.19 -1.58
N ASN A 505 -16.64 -10.53 -0.52
CA ASN A 505 -15.73 -11.17 0.45
C ASN A 505 -16.17 -11.05 1.91
#